data_AF-A0AAV0K116-F1
#
_entry.id   AF-A0AAV0K116-F1
#
_cell.length_a   1.000
_cell.length_b   1.000
_cell.length_c   1.000
_cell.angle_alpha   90.00
_cell.angle_beta   90.00
_cell.angle_gamma   90.00
#
_symmetry.space_group_name_H-M   'P 1'
#
loop_
_entity.id
_entity.type
_entity.pdbx_description
1 polymer ?
#
loop_
_entity_poly.entity_id
_entity_poly.type
_entity_poly.pdbx_seq_one_letter_code
_entity_poly.pdbx_strand_id
1 'polypeptide(L)'
;MEKTAMAAAVWMLPLLLVLAQFTEAAQEGFDVRQHLSTVSRYGAVKDVIVNNTFVPSNAVDGCTAIHLNLVARHGTRSPTKKRMRELDRLASHLKELISHAEHKKLSLEKLPAWLRSWESPWKGKLKGGELISQGEEELYDLGMRTRERFPQLFEEPYHPDVYVIKATQVPRASASAVAFGMGLLTGKGKLGPAKQKAFAVTSESRASDLMLRFFDSCQSYKVYRKNKEPAVGELKEPVLDKITAALVSRYGLEFTRQDASSLWFLCKQEASLLDVTDQACGLFNPSEIELLEWTDDLEVFMLKGYGNSINYKMGVPLLEDIVQSMEQAIKSHEEKLPPGSYEKARLRFAHAETVVPFSCLLGLFLEGPGKSMFC
;
A
#
# COMPACT_ATOMS: atom_id res chain seq x y z
N MET A 1 22.40 -34.01 -42.98
CA MET A 1 21.11 -33.39 -43.31
C MET A 1 20.19 -33.60 -42.12
N GLU A 2 20.33 -32.92 -41.00
CA GLU A 2 20.29 -31.47 -40.76
C GLU A 2 18.87 -30.89 -40.90
N LYS A 3 18.48 -30.13 -39.86
CA LYS A 3 17.25 -29.34 -39.63
C LYS A 3 16.12 -30.17 -38.99
N THR A 4 15.62 -29.87 -37.79
CA THR A 4 15.33 -28.55 -37.20
C THR A 4 15.36 -28.60 -35.66
N ALA A 5 16.39 -28.00 -35.07
CA ALA A 5 16.43 -27.57 -33.67
C ALA A 5 16.52 -26.04 -33.65
N MET A 6 15.42 -25.35 -33.97
CA MET A 6 15.33 -23.88 -33.87
C MET A 6 13.88 -23.51 -33.54
N ALA A 7 13.54 -23.52 -32.25
CA ALA A 7 12.31 -22.86 -31.77
C ALA A 7 12.38 -22.44 -30.29
N ALA A 8 13.36 -22.91 -29.50
CA ALA A 8 13.48 -22.55 -28.09
C ALA A 8 14.33 -21.29 -27.80
N ALA A 9 14.99 -20.70 -28.81
CA ALA A 9 15.97 -19.64 -28.60
C ALA A 9 15.40 -18.21 -28.57
N VAL A 10 14.13 -17.99 -28.91
CA VAL A 10 13.59 -16.62 -29.12
C VAL A 10 12.93 -16.03 -27.86
N TRP A 11 12.62 -16.83 -26.85
CA TRP A 11 12.02 -16.35 -25.58
C TRP A 11 13.03 -16.12 -24.45
N MET A 12 14.32 -16.43 -24.65
CA MET A 12 15.39 -16.21 -23.66
C MET A 12 16.14 -14.88 -23.87
N LEU A 13 16.05 -14.28 -25.07
CA LEU A 13 16.75 -13.03 -25.36
C LEU A 13 16.21 -11.76 -24.67
N PRO A 14 14.89 -11.60 -24.37
CA PRO A 14 14.45 -10.42 -23.62
C PRO A 14 14.83 -10.52 -22.14
N LEU A 15 14.94 -11.73 -21.59
CA LEU A 15 15.32 -11.98 -20.20
C LEU A 15 16.82 -11.71 -19.95
N LEU A 16 17.66 -12.02 -20.95
CA LEU A 16 19.10 -11.79 -20.91
C LEU A 16 19.51 -10.33 -21.16
N LEU A 17 18.73 -9.56 -21.94
CA LEU A 17 19.00 -8.13 -22.13
C LEU A 17 18.66 -7.28 -20.90
N VAL A 18 17.66 -7.67 -20.09
CA VAL A 18 17.40 -7.03 -18.79
C VAL A 18 18.53 -7.33 -17.79
N LEU A 19 19.22 -8.46 -17.92
CA LEU A 19 20.29 -8.85 -16.99
C LEU A 19 21.66 -8.24 -17.30
N ALA A 20 21.87 -7.65 -18.49
CA ALA A 20 23.18 -7.16 -18.94
C ALA A 20 23.38 -5.64 -18.82
N GLN A 21 22.37 -4.87 -18.37
CA GLN A 21 22.48 -3.41 -18.22
C GLN A 21 22.75 -2.92 -16.79
N PHE A 22 22.85 -3.82 -15.81
CA PHE A 22 23.07 -3.46 -14.40
C PHE A 22 24.49 -3.81 -13.95
N THR A 23 25.49 -3.18 -14.55
CA THR A 23 26.85 -3.14 -14.00
C THR A 23 27.12 -1.72 -13.48
N GLU A 24 27.23 -1.63 -12.15
CA GLU A 24 27.97 -0.63 -11.37
C GLU A 24 27.78 0.85 -11.79
N ALA A 25 26.60 1.39 -11.49
CA ALA A 25 26.50 2.78 -11.09
C ALA A 25 26.40 2.83 -9.56
N ALA A 26 27.47 3.30 -8.90
CA ALA A 26 27.47 3.61 -7.48
C ALA A 26 26.47 4.75 -7.19
N GLN A 27 25.22 4.38 -6.88
CA GLN A 27 24.55 4.62 -5.61
C GLN A 27 24.70 6.00 -4.91
N GLU A 28 24.59 7.11 -5.64
CA GLU A 28 24.07 8.36 -5.07
C GLU A 28 22.55 8.43 -5.34
N GLY A 29 21.74 8.38 -4.27
CA GLY A 29 20.30 8.68 -4.35
C GLY A 29 19.31 7.52 -4.19
N PHE A 30 19.75 6.27 -3.98
CA PHE A 30 18.82 5.16 -3.70
C PHE A 30 18.30 5.24 -2.25
N ASP A 31 17.00 5.53 -2.09
CA ASP A 31 16.32 5.50 -0.79
C ASP A 31 15.38 4.31 -0.71
N VAL A 32 15.75 3.30 0.07
CA VAL A 32 14.95 2.08 0.28
C VAL A 32 13.52 2.37 0.74
N ARG A 33 13.25 3.50 1.41
CA ARG A 33 11.90 3.88 1.86
C ARG A 33 10.94 4.17 0.70
N GLN A 34 11.47 4.39 -0.50
CA GLN A 34 10.70 4.55 -1.74
C GLN A 34 10.36 3.20 -2.39
N HIS A 35 11.05 2.13 -2.00
CA HIS A 35 11.03 0.81 -2.65
C HIS A 35 10.42 -0.30 -1.78
N LEU A 36 9.36 0.01 -1.01
CA LEU A 36 8.75 -0.93 -0.07
C LEU A 36 7.34 -1.39 -0.52
N SER A 37 6.99 -1.22 -1.79
CA SER A 37 5.66 -1.52 -2.34
C SER A 37 4.55 -0.87 -1.47
N THR A 38 3.51 -1.62 -1.11
CA THR A 38 2.38 -1.15 -0.30
C THR A 38 2.73 -0.75 1.15
N VAL A 39 4.00 -0.80 1.55
CA VAL A 39 4.49 -0.42 2.87
C VAL A 39 5.23 0.94 2.85
N SER A 40 5.57 1.48 1.66
CA SER A 40 6.15 2.82 1.53
C SER A 40 5.23 3.86 2.16
N ARG A 41 5.77 4.71 3.05
CA ARG A 41 5.03 5.83 3.65
C ARG A 41 4.67 6.85 2.58
N TYR A 42 3.54 7.53 2.73
CA TYR A 42 3.13 8.55 1.76
C TYR A 42 4.18 9.66 1.64
N GLY A 43 4.73 10.10 2.77
CA GLY A 43 5.74 11.15 2.82
C GLY A 43 7.06 10.82 2.11
N ALA A 44 7.40 9.53 1.96
CA ALA A 44 8.64 9.11 1.30
C ALA A 44 8.55 9.21 -0.24
N VAL A 45 7.35 9.11 -0.81
CA VAL A 45 7.13 9.02 -2.26
C VAL A 45 6.37 10.21 -2.84
N LYS A 46 5.72 11.03 -2.02
CA LYS A 46 4.89 12.15 -2.48
C LYS A 46 5.62 13.11 -3.42
N ASP A 47 6.90 13.39 -3.17
CA ASP A 47 7.66 14.39 -3.93
C ASP A 47 8.35 13.77 -5.16
N VAL A 48 8.65 12.46 -5.13
CA VAL A 48 9.21 11.72 -6.28
C VAL A 48 8.21 11.67 -7.43
N ILE A 49 6.94 11.43 -7.12
CA ILE A 49 5.85 11.40 -8.12
C ILE A 49 5.59 12.79 -8.70
N VAL A 50 5.66 13.84 -7.86
CA VAL A 50 5.49 15.24 -8.30
C VAL A 50 6.63 15.68 -9.21
N ASN A 51 7.88 15.27 -8.93
CA ASN A 51 9.04 15.71 -9.70
C ASN A 51 9.20 14.99 -11.05
N ASN A 52 8.71 13.76 -11.20
CA ASN A 52 8.99 12.97 -12.40
C ASN A 52 7.91 13.03 -13.50
N THR A 53 6.63 13.23 -13.20
CA THR A 53 5.56 13.15 -14.23
C THR A 53 4.24 13.88 -13.93
N PHE A 54 3.98 14.30 -12.69
CA PHE A 54 2.68 14.86 -12.32
C PHE A 54 2.64 16.38 -12.46
N VAL A 55 1.98 16.89 -13.50
CA VAL A 55 1.58 18.30 -13.58
C VAL A 55 0.28 18.46 -12.80
N PRO A 56 0.24 19.25 -11.70
CA PRO A 56 -1.00 19.52 -11.00
C PRO A 56 -1.99 20.15 -11.98
N SER A 57 -3.11 19.48 -12.23
CA SER A 57 -4.22 20.11 -12.93
C SER A 57 -4.71 21.23 -12.02
N ASN A 58 -4.40 22.50 -12.31
CA ASN A 58 -5.01 23.61 -11.60
C ASN A 58 -6.54 23.52 -11.77
N ALA A 59 -7.30 24.09 -10.82
CA ALA A 59 -8.73 24.21 -11.04
C ALA A 59 -8.92 24.91 -12.39
N VAL A 60 -9.65 24.29 -13.32
CA VAL A 60 -9.87 24.87 -14.66
C VAL A 60 -10.51 26.24 -14.44
N ASP A 61 -9.93 27.29 -15.01
CA ASP A 61 -10.42 28.65 -14.83
C ASP A 61 -11.91 28.73 -15.15
N GLY A 62 -12.70 29.25 -14.21
CA GLY A 62 -14.16 29.33 -14.31
C GLY A 62 -14.93 28.10 -13.85
N CYS A 63 -14.27 27.01 -13.42
CA CYS A 63 -14.91 25.84 -12.82
C CYS A 63 -14.86 25.89 -11.29
N THR A 64 -15.94 25.48 -10.63
CA THR A 64 -16.03 25.30 -9.18
C THR A 64 -16.38 23.85 -8.86
N ALA A 65 -15.70 23.26 -7.88
CA ALA A 65 -16.03 21.91 -7.42
C ALA A 65 -17.35 21.92 -6.65
N ILE A 66 -18.33 21.13 -7.10
CA ILE A 66 -19.65 21.00 -6.46
C ILE A 66 -19.79 19.72 -5.63
N HIS A 67 -18.90 18.74 -5.84
CA HIS A 67 -18.88 17.48 -5.10
C HIS A 67 -17.47 16.90 -5.02
N LEU A 68 -17.18 16.13 -3.97
CA LEU A 68 -15.92 15.38 -3.82
C LEU A 68 -16.19 13.95 -3.39
N ASN A 69 -15.67 12.99 -4.16
CA ASN A 69 -15.53 11.60 -3.73
C ASN A 69 -14.07 11.33 -3.35
N LEU A 70 -13.84 10.80 -2.14
CA LEU A 70 -12.54 10.29 -1.71
C LEU A 70 -12.67 8.81 -1.33
N VAL A 71 -11.76 7.98 -1.84
CA VAL A 71 -11.55 6.59 -1.40
C VAL A 71 -10.09 6.46 -0.99
N ALA A 72 -9.84 6.52 0.32
CA ALA A 72 -8.50 6.49 0.90
C ALA A 72 -8.23 5.16 1.59
N ARG A 73 -6.99 4.68 1.51
CA ARG A 73 -6.49 3.62 2.39
C ARG A 73 -6.25 4.20 3.79
N HIS A 74 -6.36 3.38 4.83
CA HIS A 74 -5.83 3.75 6.14
C HIS A 74 -4.34 4.15 6.07
N GLY A 75 -3.89 4.93 7.04
CA GLY A 75 -2.49 5.36 7.13
C GLY A 75 -1.55 4.27 7.60
N THR A 76 -0.30 4.66 7.82
CA THR A 76 0.76 3.79 8.34
C THR A 76 0.34 3.13 9.66
N ARG A 77 0.60 1.83 9.79
CA ARG A 77 0.14 1.00 10.91
C ARG A 77 1.26 0.12 11.44
N SER A 78 1.11 -0.31 12.68
CA SER A 78 1.93 -1.37 13.26
C SER A 78 1.74 -2.71 12.51
N PRO A 79 2.71 -3.64 12.58
CA PRO A 79 2.54 -4.99 12.05
C PRO A 79 1.34 -5.67 12.72
N THR A 80 0.70 -6.61 12.02
CA THR A 80 -0.38 -7.40 12.66
C THR A 80 0.21 -8.39 13.66
N LYS A 81 -0.58 -8.86 14.63
CA LYS A 81 -0.11 -9.90 15.59
C LYS A 81 0.51 -11.12 14.90
N LYS A 82 -0.03 -11.54 13.75
CA LYS A 82 0.53 -12.64 12.94
C LYS A 82 1.94 -12.31 12.48
N ARG A 83 2.16 -11.10 11.97
CA ARG A 83 3.46 -10.64 11.47
C ARG A 83 4.47 -10.35 12.58
N MET A 84 4.03 -9.87 13.74
CA MET A 84 4.90 -9.73 14.92
C MET A 84 5.48 -11.09 15.34
N ARG A 85 4.64 -12.13 15.41
CA ARG A 85 5.09 -13.49 15.73
C ARG A 85 6.04 -14.09 14.70
N GLU A 86 5.90 -13.70 13.43
CA GLU A 86 6.83 -14.10 12.37
C GLU A 86 8.22 -13.51 12.61
N LEU A 87 8.29 -12.23 13.03
CA LEU A 87 9.53 -11.57 13.40
C LEU A 87 10.14 -12.13 14.70
N ASP A 88 9.32 -12.50 15.68
CA ASP A 88 9.81 -13.17 16.89
C ASP A 88 10.44 -14.53 16.57
N ARG A 89 9.84 -15.29 15.63
CA ARG A 89 10.40 -16.56 15.15
C ARG A 89 11.69 -16.35 14.36
N LEU A 90 11.73 -15.33 13.51
CA LEU A 90 12.96 -14.94 12.81
C LEU A 90 14.08 -14.65 13.81
N ALA A 91 13.81 -13.93 14.89
CA ALA A 91 14.82 -13.65 15.92
C ALA A 91 15.42 -14.93 16.52
N SER A 92 14.57 -15.90 16.88
CA SER A 92 15.03 -17.19 17.41
C SER A 92 15.82 -17.98 16.38
N HIS A 93 15.32 -18.05 15.14
CA HIS A 93 15.94 -18.80 14.05
C HIS A 93 17.32 -18.21 13.65
N LEU A 94 17.48 -16.89 13.64
CA LEU A 94 18.77 -16.25 13.41
C LEU A 94 19.80 -16.64 14.48
N LYS A 95 19.40 -16.73 15.75
CA LYS A 95 20.28 -17.20 16.84
C LYS A 95 20.71 -18.66 16.62
N GLU A 96 19.79 -19.51 16.18
CA GLU A 96 20.07 -20.92 15.85
C GLU A 96 21.05 -21.05 14.67
N LEU A 97 20.83 -20.31 13.58
CA LEU A 97 21.70 -20.30 12.40
C LEU A 97 23.13 -19.84 12.75
N ILE A 98 23.26 -18.78 13.55
CA ILE A 98 24.56 -18.25 13.96
C ILE A 98 25.29 -19.26 14.87
N SER A 99 24.60 -19.81 15.87
CA SER A 99 25.16 -20.83 16.76
C SER A 99 25.65 -22.06 15.98
N HIS A 100 24.85 -22.52 15.01
CA HIS A 100 25.23 -23.64 14.16
C HIS A 100 26.46 -23.33 13.29
N ALA A 101 26.55 -22.13 12.72
CA ALA A 101 27.71 -21.70 11.95
C ALA A 101 28.99 -21.60 12.80
N GLU A 102 28.87 -21.12 14.05
CA GLU A 102 29.95 -21.08 15.03
C GLU A 102 30.43 -22.50 15.40
N HIS A 103 29.50 -23.43 15.64
CA HIS A 103 29.81 -24.84 15.87
C HIS A 103 30.53 -25.50 14.69
N LYS A 104 30.13 -25.16 13.45
CA LYS A 104 30.79 -25.60 12.21
C LYS A 104 32.11 -24.86 11.92
N LYS A 105 32.51 -23.90 12.75
CA LYS A 105 33.71 -23.04 12.56
C LYS A 105 33.70 -22.30 11.21
N LEU A 106 32.51 -21.90 10.73
CA LEU A 106 32.39 -21.07 9.54
C LEU A 106 32.87 -19.64 9.85
N SER A 107 33.48 -18.96 8.87
CA SER A 107 33.83 -17.55 9.04
C SER A 107 32.57 -16.69 9.02
N LEU A 108 32.40 -15.88 10.07
CA LEU A 108 31.28 -14.95 10.25
C LEU A 108 31.76 -13.49 10.24
N GLU A 109 32.95 -13.21 9.70
CA GLU A 109 33.54 -11.86 9.68
C GLU A 109 32.69 -10.87 8.88
N LYS A 110 32.00 -11.36 7.83
CA LYS A 110 31.12 -10.55 6.98
C LYS A 110 29.73 -10.36 7.58
N LEU A 111 29.39 -11.04 8.69
CA LEU A 111 28.07 -10.98 9.29
C LEU A 111 27.88 -9.65 10.03
N PRO A 112 26.84 -8.86 9.73
CA PRO A 112 26.54 -7.64 10.46
C PRO A 112 26.38 -7.88 11.96
N ALA A 113 27.03 -7.05 12.79
CA ALA A 113 27.05 -7.23 14.24
C ALA A 113 25.64 -7.23 14.85
N TRP A 114 24.71 -6.43 14.31
CA TRP A 114 23.34 -6.32 14.81
C TRP A 114 22.58 -7.65 14.78
N LEU A 115 22.84 -8.54 13.80
CA LEU A 115 22.14 -9.83 13.66
C LEU A 115 22.35 -10.75 14.87
N ARG A 116 23.51 -10.66 15.53
CA ARG A 116 23.86 -11.54 16.67
C ARG A 116 23.01 -11.26 17.91
N SER A 117 22.60 -10.01 18.09
CA SER A 117 21.84 -9.55 19.25
C SER A 117 20.46 -9.04 18.89
N TRP A 118 20.01 -9.24 17.63
CA TRP A 118 18.73 -8.71 17.19
C TRP A 118 17.58 -9.34 17.96
N GLU A 119 16.69 -8.49 18.44
CA GLU A 119 15.39 -8.89 18.97
C GLU A 119 14.30 -8.09 18.27
N SER A 120 13.18 -8.73 18.00
CA SER A 120 11.99 -8.09 17.46
C SER A 120 11.59 -6.88 18.33
N PRO A 121 11.51 -5.66 17.76
CA PRO A 121 11.01 -4.47 18.46
C PRO A 121 9.55 -4.63 18.96
N TRP A 122 8.84 -5.63 18.44
CA TRP A 122 7.47 -5.96 18.80
C TRP A 122 7.36 -7.15 19.76
N LYS A 123 8.49 -7.69 20.25
CA LYS A 123 8.51 -8.79 21.22
C LYS A 123 7.67 -8.42 22.45
N GLY A 124 6.77 -9.32 22.84
CA GLY A 124 5.89 -9.14 23.99
C GLY A 124 4.67 -8.22 23.77
N LYS A 125 4.48 -7.64 22.57
CA LYS A 125 3.29 -6.84 22.28
C LYS A 125 2.05 -7.73 22.16
N LEU A 126 1.00 -7.38 22.90
CA LEU A 126 -0.27 -8.13 22.92
C LEU A 126 -1.27 -7.67 21.84
N LYS A 127 -1.07 -6.48 21.29
CA LYS A 127 -1.90 -5.82 20.26
C LYS A 127 -1.07 -5.57 19.00
N GLY A 128 -1.73 -5.40 17.86
CA GLY A 128 -1.06 -5.13 16.59
C GLY A 128 -2.03 -4.84 15.45
N GLY A 129 -1.53 -4.18 14.40
CA GLY A 129 -2.33 -3.72 13.25
C GLY A 129 -3.08 -2.42 13.50
N GLU A 130 -2.78 -1.72 14.59
CA GLU A 130 -3.31 -0.41 14.95
C GLU A 130 -2.61 0.68 14.11
N LEU A 131 -3.35 1.75 13.80
CA LEU A 131 -2.78 2.97 13.22
C LEU A 131 -1.74 3.52 14.21
N ILE A 132 -0.60 3.99 13.71
CA ILE A 132 0.44 4.62 14.53
C ILE A 132 0.42 6.13 14.32
N SER A 133 1.12 6.88 15.16
CA SER A 133 1.16 8.35 15.11
C SER A 133 1.51 8.90 13.72
N GLN A 134 2.48 8.29 13.03
CA GLN A 134 2.83 8.66 11.66
C GLN A 134 1.64 8.50 10.70
N GLY A 135 0.84 7.44 10.87
CA GLY A 135 -0.39 7.23 10.10
C GLY A 135 -1.50 8.20 10.46
N GLU A 136 -1.55 8.68 11.71
CA GLU A 136 -2.48 9.74 12.12
C GLU A 136 -2.10 11.07 11.45
N GLU A 137 -0.83 11.44 11.49
CA GLU A 137 -0.28 12.64 10.83
C GLU A 137 -0.52 12.61 9.32
N GLU A 138 -0.23 11.46 8.66
CA GLU A 138 -0.47 11.27 7.22
C GLU A 138 -1.92 11.61 6.81
N LEU A 139 -2.89 11.17 7.63
CA LEU A 139 -4.31 11.38 7.34
C LEU A 139 -4.78 12.77 7.75
N TYR A 140 -4.28 13.30 8.87
CA TYR A 140 -4.53 14.67 9.30
C TYR A 140 -4.08 15.67 8.22
N ASP A 141 -2.86 15.52 7.71
CA ASP A 141 -2.31 16.35 6.64
C ASP A 141 -3.05 16.17 5.32
N LEU A 142 -3.52 14.95 5.02
CA LEU A 142 -4.40 14.72 3.87
C LEU A 142 -5.73 15.48 4.02
N GLY A 143 -6.30 15.53 5.22
CA GLY A 143 -7.50 16.30 5.54
C GLY A 143 -7.30 17.80 5.34
N MET A 144 -6.19 18.35 5.87
CA MET A 144 -5.86 19.77 5.69
C MET A 144 -5.67 20.13 4.22
N ARG A 145 -4.87 19.36 3.48
CA ARG A 145 -4.65 19.59 2.04
C ARG A 145 -5.92 19.46 1.22
N THR A 146 -6.82 18.54 1.59
CA THR A 146 -8.12 18.39 0.93
C THR A 146 -8.96 19.66 1.08
N ARG A 147 -9.02 20.23 2.28
CA ARG A 147 -9.72 21.50 2.52
C ARG A 147 -9.07 22.66 1.75
N GLU A 148 -7.75 22.78 1.81
CA GLU A 148 -7.01 23.85 1.12
C GLU A 148 -7.18 23.77 -0.40
N ARG A 149 -7.30 22.55 -0.93
CA ARG A 149 -7.50 22.31 -2.35
C ARG A 149 -8.92 22.66 -2.82
N PHE A 150 -9.93 22.46 -1.97
CA PHE A 150 -11.35 22.69 -2.31
C PHE A 150 -12.05 23.61 -1.29
N PRO A 151 -11.58 24.85 -1.11
CA PRO A 151 -12.03 25.70 -0.01
C PRO A 151 -13.54 25.96 -0.06
N GLN A 152 -14.07 26.25 -1.25
CA GLN A 152 -15.49 26.55 -1.51
C GLN A 152 -16.42 25.37 -1.20
N LEU A 153 -15.92 24.13 -1.28
CA LEU A 153 -16.71 22.93 -0.98
C LEU A 153 -16.93 22.77 0.54
N PHE A 154 -16.00 23.27 1.35
CA PHE A 154 -15.98 23.11 2.81
C PHE A 154 -16.25 24.41 3.57
N GLU A 155 -17.00 25.34 2.96
CA GLU A 155 -17.42 26.59 3.60
C GLU A 155 -18.55 26.36 4.61
N GLU A 156 -19.48 25.45 4.32
CA GLU A 156 -20.62 25.19 5.20
C GLU A 156 -20.23 24.56 6.54
N PRO A 157 -21.03 24.79 7.60
CA PRO A 157 -20.90 24.05 8.84
C PRO A 157 -21.04 22.55 8.60
N TYR A 158 -20.26 21.75 9.34
CA TYR A 158 -20.36 20.30 9.25
C TYR A 158 -21.77 19.80 9.60
N HIS A 159 -22.33 18.99 8.71
CA HIS A 159 -23.47 18.12 8.92
C HIS A 159 -23.18 16.74 8.28
N PRO A 160 -23.53 15.61 8.91
CA PRO A 160 -23.23 14.28 8.38
C PRO A 160 -23.85 13.97 7.02
N ASP A 161 -24.98 14.61 6.68
CA ASP A 161 -25.63 14.44 5.36
C ASP A 161 -25.01 15.32 4.26
N VAL A 162 -24.22 16.33 4.63
CA VAL A 162 -23.52 17.22 3.69
C VAL A 162 -22.09 16.72 3.45
N TYR A 163 -21.41 16.32 4.53
CA TYR A 163 -20.04 15.81 4.51
C TYR A 163 -20.02 14.40 5.10
N VAL A 164 -20.34 13.42 4.25
CA VAL A 164 -20.43 12.01 4.64
C VAL A 164 -19.02 11.45 4.83
N ILE A 165 -18.71 11.01 6.05
CA ILE A 165 -17.44 10.35 6.38
C ILE A 165 -17.74 8.89 6.75
N LYS A 166 -17.21 7.96 5.95
CA LYS A 166 -17.38 6.51 6.10
C LYS A 166 -16.04 5.82 6.30
N ALA A 167 -16.02 4.78 7.11
CA ALA A 167 -14.87 3.89 7.23
C ALA A 167 -15.32 2.43 7.27
N THR A 168 -14.44 1.51 6.84
CA THR A 168 -14.67 0.10 7.16
C THR A 168 -14.69 -0.07 8.69
N GLN A 169 -15.43 -1.06 9.19
CA GLN A 169 -15.48 -1.38 10.62
C GLN A 169 -14.17 -2.05 11.12
N VAL A 170 -13.01 -1.53 10.73
CA VAL A 170 -11.68 -1.98 11.16
C VAL A 170 -10.98 -0.82 11.87
N PRO A 171 -10.46 -1.00 13.10
CA PRO A 171 -9.98 0.11 13.94
C PRO A 171 -9.04 1.09 13.25
N ARG A 172 -8.03 0.60 12.52
CA ARG A 172 -7.08 1.46 11.79
C ARG A 172 -7.72 2.32 10.69
N ALA A 173 -8.77 1.83 10.03
CA ALA A 173 -9.48 2.58 8.99
C ALA A 173 -10.40 3.64 9.62
N SER A 174 -11.10 3.28 10.71
CA SER A 174 -11.89 4.24 11.50
C SER A 174 -11.02 5.33 12.12
N ALA A 175 -9.88 4.97 12.74
CA ALA A 175 -8.91 5.95 13.26
C ALA A 175 -8.34 6.86 12.16
N SER A 176 -8.10 6.32 10.96
CA SER A 176 -7.67 7.10 9.80
C SER A 176 -8.73 8.12 9.37
N ALA A 177 -10.01 7.72 9.34
CA ALA A 177 -11.11 8.63 9.05
C ALA A 177 -11.24 9.74 10.10
N VAL A 178 -11.00 9.41 11.38
CA VAL A 178 -10.98 10.39 12.46
C VAL A 178 -9.81 11.36 12.30
N ALA A 179 -8.58 10.87 12.09
CA ALA A 179 -7.43 11.74 11.88
C ALA A 179 -7.62 12.67 10.67
N PHE A 180 -8.13 12.15 9.56
CA PHE A 180 -8.50 12.96 8.39
C PHE A 180 -9.57 14.00 8.72
N GLY A 181 -10.66 13.61 9.40
CA GLY A 181 -11.74 14.51 9.78
C GLY A 181 -11.26 15.63 10.71
N MET A 182 -10.34 15.32 11.63
CA MET A 182 -9.68 16.33 12.47
C MET A 182 -8.89 17.32 11.62
N GLY A 183 -8.11 16.87 10.64
CA GLY A 183 -7.39 17.75 9.73
C GLY A 183 -8.33 18.63 8.90
N LEU A 184 -9.33 18.02 8.27
CA LEU A 184 -10.33 18.69 7.44
C LEU A 184 -11.09 19.77 8.21
N LEU A 185 -11.50 19.48 9.45
CA LEU A 185 -12.38 20.35 10.26
C LEU A 185 -11.64 21.18 11.32
N THR A 186 -10.30 21.15 11.35
CA THR A 186 -9.52 21.99 12.26
C THR A 186 -9.87 23.47 12.06
N GLY A 187 -10.12 24.21 13.13
CA GLY A 187 -10.54 25.62 13.03
C GLY A 187 -12.03 25.86 12.78
N LYS A 188 -12.83 24.82 12.51
CA LYS A 188 -14.27 24.94 12.18
C LYS A 188 -15.20 24.78 13.38
N GLY A 189 -14.67 24.60 14.59
CA GLY A 189 -15.44 24.39 15.81
C GLY A 189 -14.99 25.23 17.00
N LYS A 190 -15.29 24.76 18.21
CA LYS A 190 -15.03 25.49 19.48
C LYS A 190 -14.31 24.63 20.52
N LEU A 191 -13.97 23.37 20.20
CA LEU A 191 -13.37 22.44 21.16
C LEU A 191 -11.85 22.58 21.17
N GLY A 192 -11.30 22.91 22.33
CA GLY A 192 -9.85 23.00 22.56
C GLY A 192 -9.13 24.10 21.76
N PRO A 193 -7.80 24.21 21.92
CA PRO A 193 -6.99 25.25 21.27
C PRO A 193 -7.04 25.21 19.74
N ALA A 194 -7.15 24.00 19.16
CA ALA A 194 -7.25 23.80 17.72
C ALA A 194 -8.65 24.08 17.14
N LYS A 195 -9.61 24.56 17.97
CA LYS A 195 -10.99 24.87 17.56
C LYS A 195 -11.63 23.71 16.78
N GLN A 196 -11.55 22.52 17.33
CA GLN A 196 -12.04 21.30 16.69
C GLN A 196 -13.58 21.28 16.64
N LYS A 197 -14.10 20.66 15.59
CA LYS A 197 -15.53 20.35 15.40
C LYS A 197 -15.71 18.84 15.55
N ALA A 198 -16.67 18.43 16.37
CA ALA A 198 -17.07 17.02 16.42
C ALA A 198 -17.79 16.61 15.13
N PHE A 199 -17.55 15.38 14.67
CA PHE A 199 -18.10 14.82 13.45
C PHE A 199 -18.41 13.32 13.62
N ALA A 200 -19.29 12.80 12.78
CA ALA A 200 -19.63 11.39 12.73
C ALA A 200 -18.78 10.66 11.69
N VAL A 201 -18.33 9.46 12.05
CA VAL A 201 -17.78 8.46 11.12
C VAL A 201 -18.70 7.25 11.18
N THR A 202 -19.29 6.89 10.05
CA THR A 202 -20.19 5.73 9.96
C THR A 202 -19.49 4.54 9.33
N SER A 203 -19.98 3.34 9.63
CA SER A 203 -19.42 2.09 9.10
C SER A 203 -20.50 1.06 8.88
N GLU A 204 -20.35 0.29 7.80
CA GLU A 204 -21.14 -0.92 7.59
C GLU A 204 -20.55 -2.10 8.38
N SER A 205 -21.39 -3.10 8.67
CA SER A 205 -20.93 -4.34 9.32
C SER A 205 -19.88 -5.05 8.48
N ARG A 206 -18.83 -5.59 9.13
CA ARG A 206 -17.78 -6.38 8.44
C ARG A 206 -18.34 -7.51 7.58
N ALA A 207 -19.49 -8.07 7.96
CA ALA A 207 -20.09 -9.20 7.27
C ALA A 207 -20.80 -8.82 5.97
N SER A 208 -21.21 -7.55 5.82
CA SER A 208 -22.12 -7.10 4.75
C SER A 208 -21.66 -5.82 4.05
N ASP A 209 -20.44 -5.34 4.30
CA ASP A 209 -19.89 -4.14 3.67
C ASP A 209 -19.50 -4.42 2.21
N LEU A 210 -20.48 -4.33 1.31
CA LEU A 210 -20.33 -4.54 -0.13
C LEU A 210 -19.57 -3.40 -0.84
N MET A 211 -19.41 -2.25 -0.20
CA MET A 211 -18.78 -1.07 -0.81
C MET A 211 -17.28 -0.97 -0.48
N LEU A 212 -16.92 -1.09 0.79
CA LEU A 212 -15.54 -0.88 1.25
C LEU A 212 -14.84 -2.17 1.64
N ARG A 213 -15.57 -3.28 1.75
CA ARG A 213 -15.03 -4.63 2.02
C ARG A 213 -15.54 -5.70 1.06
N PHE A 214 -15.84 -5.34 -0.19
CA PHE A 214 -16.24 -6.33 -1.21
C PHE A 214 -15.29 -7.54 -1.31
N PHE A 215 -14.01 -7.37 -0.99
CA PHE A 215 -13.00 -8.44 -0.97
C PHE A 215 -13.25 -9.51 0.12
N ASP A 216 -13.96 -9.15 1.20
CA ASP A 216 -14.37 -10.08 2.24
C ASP A 216 -15.78 -10.64 2.02
N SER A 217 -16.67 -9.86 1.40
CA SER A 217 -18.05 -10.27 1.12
C SER A 217 -18.18 -11.13 -0.14
N CYS A 218 -17.34 -10.94 -1.16
CA CYS A 218 -17.40 -11.70 -2.41
C CYS A 218 -16.84 -13.13 -2.22
N GLN A 219 -17.73 -14.12 -2.16
CA GLN A 219 -17.32 -15.52 -1.96
C GLN A 219 -16.52 -16.08 -3.14
N SER A 220 -16.91 -15.74 -4.38
CA SER A 220 -16.20 -16.16 -5.58
C SER A 220 -14.77 -15.63 -5.62
N TYR A 221 -14.54 -14.38 -5.19
CA TYR A 221 -13.20 -13.81 -5.07
C TYR A 221 -12.37 -14.56 -4.03
N LYS A 222 -12.91 -14.87 -2.86
CA LYS A 222 -12.18 -15.61 -1.82
C LYS A 222 -11.77 -17.01 -2.27
N VAL A 223 -12.66 -17.71 -2.98
CA VAL A 223 -12.35 -19.03 -3.58
C VAL A 223 -11.28 -18.90 -4.65
N TYR A 224 -11.43 -17.95 -5.58
CA TYR A 224 -10.44 -17.65 -6.61
C TYR A 224 -9.07 -17.37 -6.00
N ARG A 225 -8.99 -16.44 -5.03
CA ARG A 225 -7.75 -16.02 -4.38
C ARG A 225 -7.05 -17.21 -3.73
N LYS A 226 -7.78 -18.01 -2.94
CA LYS A 226 -7.25 -19.21 -2.27
C LYS A 226 -6.63 -20.19 -3.29
N ASN A 227 -7.25 -20.35 -4.45
CA ASN A 227 -6.77 -21.27 -5.48
C ASN A 227 -5.60 -20.69 -6.30
N LYS A 228 -5.55 -19.36 -6.47
CA LYS A 228 -4.52 -18.68 -7.28
C LYS A 228 -3.24 -18.37 -6.51
N GLU A 229 -3.34 -18.14 -5.20
CA GLU A 229 -2.22 -17.73 -4.33
C GLU A 229 -1.01 -18.68 -4.38
N PRO A 230 -1.15 -20.02 -4.38
CA PRO A 230 0.01 -20.92 -4.51
C PRO A 230 0.77 -20.73 -5.83
N ALA A 231 0.05 -20.64 -6.95
CA ALA A 231 0.66 -20.43 -8.27
C ALA A 231 1.35 -19.05 -8.38
N VAL A 232 0.86 -18.03 -7.67
CA VAL A 232 1.55 -16.73 -7.57
C VAL A 232 2.80 -16.84 -6.71
N GLY A 233 2.77 -17.65 -5.65
CA GLY A 233 3.95 -18.00 -4.86
C GLY A 233 5.06 -18.62 -5.71
N GLU A 234 4.72 -19.60 -6.55
CA GLU A 234 5.65 -20.26 -7.47
C GLU A 234 6.34 -19.27 -8.42
N LEU A 235 5.63 -18.24 -8.91
CA LEU A 235 6.21 -17.21 -9.79
C LEU A 235 7.28 -16.36 -9.10
N LYS A 236 7.25 -16.24 -7.77
CA LYS A 236 8.21 -15.46 -6.99
C LYS A 236 9.47 -16.26 -6.66
N GLU A 237 9.40 -17.60 -6.71
CA GLU A 237 10.47 -18.49 -6.27
C GLU A 237 11.81 -18.24 -6.99
N PRO A 238 11.88 -18.06 -8.32
CA PRO A 238 13.16 -17.85 -8.99
C PRO A 238 13.90 -16.61 -8.49
N VAL A 239 13.18 -15.53 -8.18
CA VAL A 239 13.75 -14.31 -7.62
C VAL A 239 14.22 -14.55 -6.18
N LEU A 240 13.39 -15.18 -5.36
CA LEU A 240 13.74 -15.47 -3.97
C LEU A 240 14.90 -16.45 -3.87
N ASP A 241 15.01 -17.43 -4.75
CA ASP A 241 16.12 -18.40 -4.78
C ASP A 241 17.43 -17.71 -5.16
N LYS A 242 17.41 -16.84 -6.18
CA LYS A 242 18.57 -16.01 -6.55
C LYS A 242 19.04 -15.15 -5.38
N ILE A 243 18.14 -14.46 -4.70
CA ILE A 243 18.46 -13.58 -3.58
C ILE A 243 18.94 -14.39 -2.37
N THR A 244 18.30 -15.53 -2.09
CA THR A 244 18.73 -16.43 -1.01
C THR A 244 20.14 -16.93 -1.26
N ALA A 245 20.45 -17.39 -2.47
CA ALA A 245 21.80 -17.82 -2.83
C ALA A 245 22.84 -16.69 -2.67
N ALA A 246 22.48 -15.45 -3.03
CA ALA A 246 23.34 -14.28 -2.84
C ALA A 246 23.58 -13.98 -1.35
N LEU A 247 22.55 -14.05 -0.50
CA LEU A 247 22.67 -13.88 0.95
C LEU A 247 23.56 -14.96 1.57
N VAL A 248 23.36 -16.24 1.20
CA VAL A 248 24.19 -17.36 1.67
C VAL A 248 25.64 -17.14 1.28
N SER A 249 25.91 -16.77 0.03
CA SER A 249 27.27 -16.49 -0.46
C SER A 249 27.93 -15.31 0.26
N ARG A 250 27.16 -14.25 0.55
CA ARG A 250 27.66 -13.01 1.17
C ARG A 250 27.99 -13.19 2.65
N TYR A 251 27.15 -13.90 3.39
CA TYR A 251 27.21 -13.96 4.86
C TYR A 251 27.63 -15.32 5.43
N GLY A 252 27.71 -16.37 4.61
CA GLY A 252 28.13 -17.70 5.05
C GLY A 252 27.12 -18.42 5.97
N LEU A 253 25.91 -17.89 6.12
CA LEU A 253 24.81 -18.54 6.85
C LEU A 253 23.93 -19.33 5.87
N GLU A 254 23.49 -20.51 6.28
CA GLU A 254 22.60 -21.41 5.52
C GLU A 254 21.15 -20.85 5.50
N PHE A 255 20.95 -19.66 4.95
CA PHE A 255 19.63 -19.04 4.80
C PHE A 255 18.73 -19.83 3.85
N THR A 256 17.46 -19.93 4.23
CA THR A 256 16.38 -20.48 3.40
C THR A 256 15.62 -19.37 2.66
N ARG A 257 14.77 -19.76 1.71
CA ARG A 257 13.82 -18.85 1.04
C ARG A 257 12.92 -18.12 2.04
N GLN A 258 12.50 -18.82 3.09
CA GLN A 258 11.68 -18.23 4.15
C GLN A 258 12.46 -17.17 4.95
N ASP A 259 13.76 -17.37 5.15
CA ASP A 259 14.62 -16.40 5.83
C ASP A 259 14.78 -15.13 4.99
N ALA A 260 15.08 -15.27 3.69
CA ALA A 260 15.16 -14.14 2.78
C ALA A 260 13.85 -13.33 2.75
N SER A 261 12.69 -14.01 2.68
CA SER A 261 11.37 -13.36 2.73
C SER A 261 11.09 -12.67 4.07
N SER A 262 11.51 -13.28 5.18
CA SER A 262 11.32 -12.71 6.53
C SER A 262 12.25 -11.53 6.80
N LEU A 263 13.48 -11.56 6.29
CA LEU A 263 14.45 -10.46 6.31
C LEU A 263 13.98 -9.30 5.41
N TRP A 264 13.43 -9.59 4.23
CA TRP A 264 12.79 -8.57 3.40
C TRP A 264 11.61 -7.92 4.11
N PHE A 265 10.77 -8.73 4.77
CA PHE A 265 9.69 -8.19 5.58
C PHE A 265 10.19 -7.32 6.74
N LEU A 266 11.24 -7.75 7.44
CA LEU A 266 11.85 -6.98 8.50
C LEU A 266 12.37 -5.63 7.98
N CYS A 267 13.09 -5.62 6.86
CA CYS A 267 13.53 -4.39 6.19
C CYS A 267 12.35 -3.42 5.97
N LYS A 268 11.25 -3.90 5.38
CA LYS A 268 10.05 -3.08 5.18
C LYS A 268 9.51 -2.50 6.48
N GLN A 269 9.56 -3.23 7.61
CA GLN A 269 9.08 -2.72 8.89
C GLN A 269 10.08 -1.75 9.54
N GLU A 270 11.37 -2.03 9.49
CA GLU A 270 12.42 -1.16 10.03
C GLU A 270 12.45 0.18 9.29
N ALA A 271 12.48 0.16 7.96
CA ALA A 271 12.52 1.37 7.15
C ALA A 271 11.22 2.18 7.27
N SER A 272 10.06 1.54 7.23
CA SER A 272 8.78 2.26 7.25
C SER A 272 8.21 2.54 8.63
N LEU A 273 8.73 2.00 9.73
CA LEU A 273 8.18 2.23 11.08
C LEU A 273 9.21 2.81 12.05
N LEU A 274 10.49 2.53 11.83
CA LEU A 274 11.58 2.91 12.74
C LEU A 274 12.60 3.84 12.08
N ASP A 275 12.45 4.11 10.78
CA ASP A 275 13.41 4.88 9.97
C ASP A 275 14.83 4.29 10.01
N VAL A 276 14.93 2.97 10.22
CA VAL A 276 16.18 2.20 10.19
C VAL A 276 16.35 1.59 8.80
N THR A 277 17.36 2.04 8.06
CA THR A 277 17.58 1.65 6.64
C THR A 277 18.88 0.88 6.41
N ASP A 278 19.70 0.69 7.44
CA ASP A 278 21.05 0.11 7.37
C ASP A 278 21.15 -1.28 8.02
N GLN A 279 20.08 -1.78 8.66
CA GLN A 279 20.02 -3.11 9.28
C GLN A 279 19.50 -4.17 8.30
N ALA A 280 18.26 -4.65 8.43
CA ALA A 280 17.76 -5.71 7.55
C ALA A 280 17.75 -5.28 6.08
N CYS A 281 17.51 -3.99 5.81
CA CYS A 281 17.61 -3.44 4.46
C CYS A 281 19.05 -3.45 3.93
N GLY A 282 20.04 -3.19 4.79
CA GLY A 282 21.46 -3.24 4.44
C GLY A 282 21.97 -4.64 4.10
N LEU A 283 21.17 -5.69 4.31
CA LEU A 283 21.50 -7.04 3.85
C LEU A 283 21.40 -7.20 2.33
N PHE A 284 20.63 -6.34 1.67
CA PHE A 284 20.32 -6.39 0.25
C PHE A 284 20.97 -5.21 -0.48
N ASN A 285 21.43 -5.43 -1.71
CA ASN A 285 21.82 -4.32 -2.59
C ASN A 285 20.58 -3.70 -3.29
N PRO A 286 20.69 -2.53 -3.93
CA PRO A 286 19.54 -1.87 -4.59
C PRO A 286 18.80 -2.76 -5.59
N SER A 287 19.51 -3.45 -6.47
CA SER A 287 18.89 -4.32 -7.47
C SER A 287 18.18 -5.52 -6.83
N GLU A 288 18.69 -6.04 -5.71
CA GLU A 288 17.99 -7.06 -4.91
C GLU A 288 16.71 -6.49 -4.27
N ILE A 289 16.74 -5.24 -3.79
CA ILE A 289 15.57 -4.56 -3.22
C ILE A 289 14.51 -4.33 -4.30
N GLU A 290 14.88 -3.82 -5.47
CA GLU A 290 13.96 -3.62 -6.59
C GLU A 290 13.32 -4.94 -7.04
N LEU A 291 14.08 -6.03 -7.08
CA LEU A 291 13.56 -7.37 -7.37
C LEU A 291 12.58 -7.85 -6.29
N LEU A 292 12.89 -7.63 -5.01
CA LEU A 292 11.99 -7.99 -3.90
C LEU A 292 10.70 -7.17 -3.92
N GLU A 293 10.80 -5.86 -4.15
CA GLU A 293 9.65 -4.99 -4.36
C GLU A 293 8.80 -5.47 -5.53
N TRP A 294 9.42 -5.80 -6.66
CA TRP A 294 8.73 -6.35 -7.82
C TRP A 294 7.98 -7.65 -7.47
N THR A 295 8.52 -8.52 -6.61
CA THR A 295 7.79 -9.73 -6.18
C THR A 295 6.55 -9.42 -5.33
N ASP A 296 6.56 -8.33 -4.55
CA ASP A 296 5.39 -7.85 -3.82
C ASP A 296 4.35 -7.25 -4.77
N ASP A 297 4.81 -6.45 -5.75
CA ASP A 297 3.95 -5.83 -6.76
C ASP A 297 3.31 -6.85 -7.69
N LEU A 298 4.06 -7.88 -8.10
CA LEU A 298 3.54 -9.03 -8.84
C LEU A 298 2.39 -9.70 -8.07
N GLU A 299 2.56 -9.93 -6.77
CA GLU A 299 1.52 -10.54 -5.94
C GLU A 299 0.27 -9.66 -5.87
N VAL A 300 0.44 -8.35 -5.65
CA VAL A 300 -0.66 -7.38 -5.63
C VAL A 300 -1.36 -7.32 -6.99
N PHE A 301 -0.62 -7.23 -8.09
CA PHE A 301 -1.15 -7.23 -9.44
C PHE A 301 -1.98 -8.48 -9.73
N MET A 302 -1.45 -9.65 -9.39
CA MET A 302 -2.09 -10.94 -9.70
C MET A 302 -3.33 -11.20 -8.83
N LEU A 303 -3.30 -10.85 -7.54
CA LEU A 303 -4.34 -11.22 -6.57
C LEU A 303 -5.33 -10.09 -6.21
N LYS A 304 -5.02 -8.84 -6.57
CA LYS A 304 -5.83 -7.66 -6.22
C LYS A 304 -6.00 -6.68 -7.39
N GLY A 305 -5.05 -6.63 -8.31
CA GLY A 305 -5.07 -5.78 -9.50
C GLY A 305 -5.58 -6.49 -10.76
N TYR A 306 -5.02 -6.13 -11.90
CA TYR A 306 -5.45 -6.57 -13.23
C TYR A 306 -5.19 -8.05 -13.57
N GLY A 307 -4.53 -8.82 -12.71
CA GLY A 307 -4.26 -10.24 -12.98
C GLY A 307 -5.51 -11.10 -13.24
N ASN A 308 -6.68 -10.68 -12.75
CA ASN A 308 -7.96 -11.26 -13.15
C ASN A 308 -9.13 -10.29 -12.95
N SER A 309 -10.13 -10.34 -13.84
CA SER A 309 -11.29 -9.47 -13.77
C SER A 309 -12.10 -9.57 -12.47
N ILE A 310 -12.11 -10.73 -11.80
CA ILE A 310 -12.82 -10.88 -10.52
C ILE A 310 -12.23 -10.00 -9.42
N ASN A 311 -10.93 -9.70 -9.48
CA ASN A 311 -10.24 -8.89 -8.48
C ASN A 311 -10.83 -7.49 -8.38
N TYR A 312 -11.28 -6.92 -9.50
CA TYR A 312 -11.80 -5.56 -9.55
C TYR A 312 -13.30 -5.47 -9.83
N LYS A 313 -13.90 -6.42 -10.58
CA LYS A 313 -15.37 -6.44 -10.80
C LYS A 313 -16.18 -6.57 -9.51
N MET A 314 -15.62 -7.12 -8.44
CA MET A 314 -16.28 -7.16 -7.14
C MET A 314 -16.52 -5.78 -6.52
N GLY A 315 -15.79 -4.74 -6.97
CA GLY A 315 -15.95 -3.36 -6.50
C GLY A 315 -17.01 -2.55 -7.25
N VAL A 316 -17.76 -3.13 -8.19
CA VAL A 316 -18.81 -2.41 -8.95
C VAL A 316 -19.82 -1.68 -8.05
N PRO A 317 -20.30 -2.24 -6.92
CA PRO A 317 -21.19 -1.50 -6.03
C PRO A 317 -20.59 -0.19 -5.50
N LEU A 318 -19.27 -0.12 -5.27
CA LEU A 318 -18.59 1.12 -4.89
C LEU A 318 -18.57 2.12 -6.04
N LEU A 319 -18.33 1.66 -7.27
CA LEU A 319 -18.34 2.52 -8.45
C LEU A 319 -19.73 3.10 -8.70
N GLU A 320 -20.78 2.27 -8.61
CA GLU A 320 -22.18 2.70 -8.71
C GLU A 320 -22.51 3.77 -7.67
N ASP A 321 -22.15 3.55 -6.39
CA ASP A 321 -22.37 4.52 -5.31
C ASP A 321 -21.66 5.85 -5.55
N ILE A 322 -20.45 5.82 -6.14
CA ILE A 322 -19.68 7.02 -6.48
C ILE A 322 -20.35 7.78 -7.63
N VAL A 323 -20.70 7.10 -8.72
CA VAL A 323 -21.38 7.73 -9.88
C VAL A 323 -22.72 8.32 -9.45
N GLN A 324 -23.54 7.57 -8.73
CA GLN A 324 -24.83 8.05 -8.23
C GLN A 324 -24.70 9.27 -7.33
N SER A 325 -23.69 9.32 -6.44
CA SER A 325 -23.46 10.51 -5.62
C SER A 325 -23.09 11.75 -6.45
N MET A 326 -22.33 11.57 -7.54
CA MET A 326 -21.97 12.66 -8.46
C MET A 326 -23.21 13.14 -9.22
N GLU A 327 -24.03 12.23 -9.77
CA GLU A 327 -25.28 12.58 -10.46
C GLU A 327 -26.25 13.33 -9.54
N GLN A 328 -26.38 12.90 -8.28
CA GLN A 328 -27.22 13.58 -7.29
C GLN A 328 -26.73 14.99 -6.96
N ALA A 329 -25.41 15.18 -6.85
CA ALA A 329 -24.84 16.50 -6.60
C ALA A 329 -25.01 17.43 -7.81
N ILE A 330 -24.84 16.92 -9.04
CA ILE A 330 -25.12 17.67 -10.28
C ILE A 330 -26.58 18.14 -10.29
N LYS A 331 -27.52 17.21 -10.07
CA LYS A 331 -28.95 17.52 -10.02
C LYS A 331 -29.27 18.58 -8.97
N SER A 332 -28.74 18.42 -7.75
CA SER A 332 -28.97 19.35 -6.64
C SER A 332 -28.44 20.76 -6.95
N HIS A 333 -27.30 20.84 -7.65
CA HIS A 333 -26.73 22.10 -8.10
C HIS A 333 -27.56 22.76 -9.22
N GLU A 334 -28.02 22.00 -10.21
CA GLU A 334 -28.87 22.50 -11.31
C GLU A 334 -30.24 22.99 -10.81
N GLU A 335 -30.84 22.28 -9.85
CA GLU A 335 -32.09 22.67 -9.19
C GLU A 335 -31.91 23.85 -8.21
N LYS A 336 -30.67 24.33 -8.01
CA LYS A 336 -30.32 25.43 -7.08
C LYS A 336 -30.82 25.18 -5.66
N LEU A 337 -30.69 23.95 -5.18
CA LEU A 337 -31.06 23.61 -3.81
C LEU A 337 -30.24 24.45 -2.81
N PRO A 338 -30.81 24.80 -1.63
CA PRO A 338 -30.12 25.61 -0.64
C PRO A 338 -28.76 25.01 -0.24
N PRO A 339 -27.71 25.85 -0.04
CA PRO A 339 -26.45 25.38 0.51
C PRO A 339 -26.64 24.61 1.82
N GLY A 340 -25.99 23.45 1.93
CA GLY A 340 -26.11 22.57 3.10
C GLY A 340 -27.35 21.67 3.12
N SER A 341 -28.18 21.65 2.06
CA SER A 341 -29.32 20.72 1.96
C SER A 341 -29.03 19.47 1.12
N TYR A 342 -27.82 19.32 0.58
CA TYR A 342 -27.40 18.19 -0.25
C TYR A 342 -25.95 17.79 0.06
N GLU A 343 -25.60 16.56 -0.34
CA GLU A 343 -24.26 16.01 -0.14
C GLU A 343 -23.22 16.75 -1.00
N LYS A 344 -22.16 17.24 -0.36
CA LYS A 344 -21.01 17.90 -1.00
C LYS A 344 -19.75 17.06 -1.00
N ALA A 345 -19.63 16.13 -0.06
CA ALA A 345 -18.49 15.23 -0.03
C ALA A 345 -18.85 13.86 0.52
N ARG A 346 -18.29 12.82 -0.09
CA ARG A 346 -18.34 11.45 0.40
C ARG A 346 -16.93 10.88 0.52
N LEU A 347 -16.49 10.76 1.77
CA LEU A 347 -15.12 10.51 2.17
C LEU A 347 -15.02 9.12 2.79
N ARG A 348 -14.40 8.17 2.09
CA ARG A 348 -14.40 6.74 2.45
C ARG A 348 -13.00 6.23 2.80
N PHE A 349 -12.84 5.59 3.96
CA PHE A 349 -11.56 5.08 4.46
C PHE A 349 -11.57 3.55 4.55
N ALA A 350 -10.63 2.91 3.86
CA ALA A 350 -10.63 1.47 3.62
C ALA A 350 -9.21 0.86 3.58
N HIS A 351 -8.99 -0.12 2.68
CA HIS A 351 -7.77 -0.93 2.62
C HIS A 351 -7.12 -0.90 1.23
N ALA A 352 -5.90 -1.42 1.12
CA ALA A 352 -5.28 -1.64 -0.19
C ALA A 352 -6.13 -2.59 -1.04
N GLU A 353 -6.75 -3.59 -0.41
CA GLU A 353 -7.74 -4.50 -0.98
C GLU A 353 -9.04 -3.82 -1.45
N THR A 354 -9.21 -2.52 -1.19
CA THR A 354 -10.31 -1.70 -1.71
C THR A 354 -9.80 -0.76 -2.81
N VAL A 355 -8.73 -0.01 -2.52
CA VAL A 355 -8.21 1.04 -3.41
C VAL A 355 -7.63 0.46 -4.70
N VAL A 356 -6.86 -0.63 -4.62
CA VAL A 356 -6.23 -1.23 -5.82
C VAL A 356 -7.27 -1.82 -6.79
N PRO A 357 -8.24 -2.64 -6.34
CA PRO A 357 -9.36 -3.05 -7.20
C PRO A 357 -10.14 -1.87 -7.77
N PHE A 358 -10.37 -0.84 -6.98
CA PHE A 358 -11.14 0.33 -7.41
C PHE A 358 -10.40 1.13 -8.48
N SER A 359 -9.09 1.35 -8.35
CA SER A 359 -8.30 1.99 -9.42
C SER A 359 -8.33 1.16 -10.71
N CYS A 360 -8.35 -0.17 -10.60
CA CYS A 360 -8.50 -1.04 -11.76
C CYS A 360 -9.87 -0.90 -12.45
N LEU A 361 -10.96 -0.76 -11.68
CA LEU A 361 -12.30 -0.49 -12.21
C LEU A 361 -12.38 0.85 -12.95
N LEU A 362 -11.66 1.86 -12.45
CA LEU A 362 -11.54 3.15 -13.11
C LEU A 362 -10.66 3.08 -14.39
N GLY A 363 -10.09 1.92 -14.75
CA GLY A 363 -9.24 1.80 -15.92
C GLY A 363 -7.90 2.55 -15.80
N LEU A 364 -7.50 2.93 -14.59
CA LEU A 364 -6.22 3.62 -14.36
C LEU A 364 -5.05 2.66 -14.49
N PHE A 365 -3.91 3.15 -14.99
CA PHE A 365 -2.65 2.39 -15.12
C PHE A 365 -2.71 1.20 -16.10
N LEU A 366 -3.66 1.22 -17.05
CA LEU A 366 -3.61 0.37 -18.25
C LEU A 366 -2.77 1.07 -19.32
N GLU A 367 -1.66 0.46 -19.71
CA GLU A 367 -0.89 0.90 -20.88
C GLU A 367 -1.36 0.13 -22.13
N GLY A 368 -1.89 0.86 -23.12
CA GLY A 368 -2.33 0.30 -24.40
C GLY A 368 -3.26 1.25 -25.18
N PRO A 369 -3.25 1.23 -26.53
CA PRO A 369 -4.09 2.11 -27.33
C PRO A 369 -5.55 1.65 -27.27
N GLY A 370 -6.43 2.50 -26.73
CA GLY A 370 -7.87 2.37 -26.90
C GLY A 370 -8.59 1.61 -25.79
N LYS A 371 -8.77 2.28 -24.65
CA LYS A 371 -10.03 2.40 -23.90
C LYS A 371 -9.75 3.20 -22.62
N SER A 372 -9.70 4.52 -22.75
CA SER A 372 -10.19 5.37 -21.66
C SER A 372 -11.64 4.93 -21.42
N MET A 373 -11.87 4.14 -20.39
CA MET A 373 -13.19 3.60 -20.04
C MET A 373 -13.99 4.65 -19.26
N PHE A 374 -13.95 5.89 -19.75
CA PHE A 374 -14.77 7.02 -19.30
C PHE A 374 -15.24 7.74 -20.57
N CYS A 375 -16.51 7.51 -20.90
CA CYS A 375 -17.34 8.53 -21.55
C CYS A 375 -18.16 9.18 -20.45
#